data_AF-A0A4U9DB06-F1
#
_entry.id   AF-A0A4U9DB06-F1
#
_cell.length_a   1.000
_cell.length_b   1.000
_cell.length_c   1.000
_cell.angle_alpha   90.00
_cell.angle_beta   90.00
_cell.angle_gamma   90.00
#
_symmetry.space_group_name_H-M   'P 1'
#
loop_
_entity.id
_entity.type
_entity.pdbx_description
1 polymer ?
#
loop_
_entity_poly.entity_id
_entity_poly.type
_entity_poly.pdbx_seq_one_letter_code
_entity_poly.pdbx_strand_id
1 'polypeptide(L)'
;MMIQRYTTTTPKRHTTPPALLDAGLAPTGWNIHRIEDARRQPSLYGLKTITLSGHTYSLEGYYPAVCSEEEFHLIQNISASNRIKSGDIRNTITLLSGLNLCKCGSCGGWVTTFRKNGKLTYRCDAGHRKIHHCPTTWSLNARIIESATVRALIAGVAHNIIEDSQDLESVAGEIDNRRAEVADIDRKRERLAARIAEEDDDLLMQQLRQYNARKRDLLTEIGALTQREALRSEGQNVAERLAEAQRLLTADMVNDIFTSDRLGVRELIRKSMRQVTIWKRQDKSLKVECEFISGWRYTFEGVMKEGKKSFIEYRTSPDGINMMEIYDKLNAITAKAFKHVLDVDDNVMPRTLSHVQAYHDMAVRLGHSPLTGSQFFWR
;
A
#
# COMPACT_ATOMS: atom_id res chain seq x y z
N MET A 1 42.12 34.32 35.88
CA MET A 1 41.43 33.87 34.67
C MET A 1 40.03 33.42 35.07
N MET A 2 39.09 34.37 35.10
CA MET A 2 37.74 34.20 35.65
C MET A 2 36.73 34.00 34.52
N ILE A 3 35.98 32.90 34.56
CA ILE A 3 34.87 32.61 33.66
C ILE A 3 33.69 33.48 34.10
N GLN A 4 33.34 34.49 33.29
CA GLN A 4 32.14 35.30 33.47
C GLN A 4 30.90 34.41 33.36
N ARG A 5 30.15 34.30 34.47
CA ARG A 5 28.81 33.70 34.48
C ARG A 5 27.85 34.67 33.79
N TYR A 6 27.27 34.26 32.67
CA TYR A 6 26.15 34.97 32.07
C TYR A 6 24.98 34.98 33.07
N THR A 7 24.56 36.18 33.44
CA THR A 7 23.36 36.44 34.25
C THR A 7 22.14 35.94 33.49
N THR A 8 21.39 35.02 34.09
CA THR A 8 20.08 34.59 33.63
C THR A 8 19.10 35.75 33.73
N THR A 9 18.93 36.52 32.66
CA THR A 9 17.76 37.37 32.49
C THR A 9 16.53 36.47 32.42
N THR A 10 15.70 36.56 33.46
CA THR A 10 14.36 35.97 33.52
C THR A 10 13.59 36.33 32.23
N PRO A 11 12.99 35.37 31.50
CA PRO A 11 12.23 35.72 30.31
C PRO A 11 11.06 36.61 30.72
N LYS A 12 10.99 37.82 30.14
CA LYS A 12 9.83 38.71 30.29
C LYS A 12 8.58 37.90 29.93
N ARG A 13 7.61 37.82 30.85
CA ARG A 13 6.32 37.18 30.58
C ARG A 13 5.67 37.95 29.42
N HIS A 14 5.61 37.34 28.24
CA HIS A 14 4.88 37.92 27.12
C HIS A 14 3.40 37.97 27.50
N THR A 15 2.88 39.18 27.69
CA THR A 15 1.47 39.44 27.99
C THR A 15 0.61 39.03 26.80
N THR A 16 -0.49 38.33 27.07
CA THR A 16 -1.50 37.96 26.08
C THR A 16 -2.01 39.20 25.34
N PRO A 17 -2.07 39.21 24.00
CA PRO A 17 -2.66 40.29 23.22
C PRO A 17 -4.09 40.63 23.69
N PRO A 18 -4.48 41.92 23.81
CA PRO A 18 -5.78 42.34 24.34
C PRO A 18 -6.98 41.71 23.62
N ALA A 19 -6.91 41.56 22.29
CA ALA A 19 -7.96 40.95 21.48
C ALA A 19 -8.28 39.48 21.85
N LEU A 20 -7.38 38.78 22.53
CA LEU A 20 -7.61 37.40 23.00
C LEU A 20 -8.33 37.37 24.37
N LEU A 21 -8.17 38.42 25.18
CA LEU A 21 -8.89 38.58 26.45
C LEU A 21 -10.36 38.91 26.17
N ASP A 22 -10.61 39.78 25.18
CA ASP A 22 -11.97 40.18 24.76
C ASP A 22 -12.78 39.01 24.16
N ALA A 23 -12.10 37.98 23.63
CA ALA A 23 -12.72 36.77 23.10
C ALA A 23 -13.01 35.68 24.17
N GLY A 24 -12.82 35.99 25.46
CA GLY A 24 -13.15 35.08 26.57
C GLY A 24 -12.21 33.88 26.73
N LEU A 25 -11.02 33.90 26.14
CA LEU A 25 -10.04 32.82 26.24
C LEU A 25 -9.13 33.01 27.46
N ALA A 26 -9.00 31.98 28.29
CA ALA A 26 -8.21 32.00 29.52
C ALA A 26 -6.73 32.38 29.27
N PRO A 27 -6.04 33.03 30.24
CA PRO A 27 -4.71 33.63 30.05
C PRO A 27 -3.57 32.60 30.11
N THR A 28 -3.72 31.47 29.43
CA THR A 28 -2.76 30.36 29.46
C THR A 28 -1.90 30.36 28.19
N GLY A 29 -1.12 31.42 28.00
CA GLY A 29 -0.08 31.49 26.96
C GLY A 29 -0.59 31.49 25.51
N TRP A 30 0.36 31.56 24.58
CA TRP A 30 0.06 31.53 23.15
C TRP A 30 -0.35 30.11 22.72
N ASN A 31 -1.50 29.98 22.04
CA ASN A 31 -1.89 28.72 21.41
C ASN A 31 -0.90 28.39 20.27
N ILE A 32 -0.26 27.22 20.35
CA ILE A 32 0.73 26.76 19.37
C ILE A 32 0.17 26.84 17.95
N HIS A 33 -1.08 26.41 17.71
CA HIS A 33 -1.73 26.46 16.40
C HIS A 33 -1.83 27.89 15.86
N ARG A 34 -2.14 28.87 16.71
CA ARG A 34 -2.18 30.28 16.28
C ARG A 34 -0.82 30.85 15.97
N ILE A 35 0.22 30.41 16.69
CA ILE A 35 1.59 30.74 16.30
C ILE A 35 1.85 30.12 14.92
N GLU A 36 1.51 28.84 14.70
CA GLU A 36 1.72 28.16 13.40
C GLU A 36 1.03 28.87 12.24
N ASP A 37 -0.22 29.27 12.44
CA ASP A 37 -1.02 29.97 11.44
C ASP A 37 -0.43 31.35 11.15
N ALA A 38 -0.03 32.09 12.20
CA ALA A 38 0.61 33.39 12.03
C ALA A 38 1.89 33.29 11.17
N ARG A 39 2.74 32.27 11.38
CA ARG A 39 3.98 32.09 10.58
C ARG A 39 3.70 31.82 9.10
N ARG A 40 2.53 31.30 8.75
CA ARG A 40 2.19 30.93 7.36
C ARG A 40 1.55 32.08 6.59
N GLN A 41 1.14 33.13 7.27
CA GLN A 41 0.29 34.14 6.66
C GLN A 41 1.13 35.21 5.93
N PRO A 42 0.89 35.46 4.63
CA PRO A 42 1.62 36.48 3.86
C PRO A 42 1.49 37.90 4.40
N SER A 43 0.53 38.14 5.29
CA SER A 43 0.41 39.41 6.01
C SER A 43 1.64 39.78 6.83
N LEU A 44 2.51 38.81 7.19
CA LEU A 44 3.75 39.06 7.91
C LEU A 44 4.72 39.98 7.16
N TYR A 45 4.76 39.91 5.83
CA TYR A 45 5.55 40.81 4.99
C TYR A 45 4.67 41.85 4.26
N GLY A 46 3.42 42.00 4.70
CA GLY A 46 2.53 43.07 4.24
C GLY A 46 1.55 42.69 3.12
N LEU A 47 1.50 41.42 2.69
CA LEU A 47 0.62 41.01 1.59
C LEU A 47 -0.80 40.66 2.08
N LYS A 48 -1.82 41.22 1.42
CA LYS A 48 -3.22 40.81 1.59
C LYS A 48 -3.77 40.22 0.30
N THR A 49 -4.16 38.95 0.34
CA THR A 49 -4.89 38.29 -0.74
C THR A 49 -6.40 38.43 -0.53
N ILE A 50 -7.12 38.91 -1.54
CA ILE A 50 -8.59 39.06 -1.53
C ILE A 50 -9.15 38.40 -2.78
N THR A 51 -10.19 37.58 -2.63
CA THR A 51 -10.91 36.99 -3.77
C THR A 51 -12.21 37.75 -3.98
N LEU A 52 -12.37 38.38 -5.14
CA LEU A 52 -13.58 39.10 -5.55
C LEU A 52 -14.06 38.52 -6.89
N SER A 53 -15.33 38.10 -6.94
CA SER A 53 -15.97 37.58 -8.16
C SER A 53 -15.17 36.46 -8.85
N GLY A 54 -14.55 35.57 -8.07
CA GLY A 54 -13.74 34.45 -8.59
C GLY A 54 -12.32 34.81 -9.01
N HIS A 55 -11.93 36.09 -8.96
CA HIS A 55 -10.57 36.55 -9.23
C HIS A 55 -9.83 36.87 -7.93
N THR A 56 -8.59 36.39 -7.82
CA THR A 56 -7.74 36.60 -6.65
C THR A 56 -6.80 37.78 -6.90
N TYR A 57 -6.92 38.81 -6.08
CA TYR A 57 -6.10 40.01 -6.10
C TYR A 57 -5.14 40.01 -4.91
N SER A 58 -3.90 40.41 -5.15
CA SER A 58 -2.86 40.53 -4.13
C SER A 58 -2.53 42.01 -3.92
N LEU A 59 -2.71 42.49 -2.70
CA LEU A 59 -2.41 43.85 -2.29
C LEU A 59 -1.10 43.85 -1.51
N GLU A 60 -0.03 44.33 -2.15
CA GLU A 60 1.28 44.51 -1.53
C GLU A 60 1.27 45.72 -0.59
N GLY A 61 1.99 45.63 0.54
CA GLY A 61 2.08 46.71 1.53
C GLY A 61 0.76 47.06 2.23
N TYR A 62 -0.27 46.22 2.12
CA TYR A 62 -1.57 46.45 2.75
C TYR A 62 -1.48 46.45 4.29
N TYR A 63 -0.62 45.58 4.84
CA TYR A 63 -0.29 45.58 6.26
C TYR A 63 1.13 46.11 6.49
N PRO A 64 1.41 46.74 7.65
CA PRO A 64 2.78 47.04 8.04
C PRO A 64 3.60 45.74 8.09
N ALA A 65 4.67 45.67 7.29
CA ALA A 65 5.54 44.51 7.24
C ALA A 65 6.28 44.34 8.57
N VAL A 66 6.24 43.13 9.13
CA VAL A 66 6.93 42.74 10.36
C VAL A 66 8.25 42.04 10.04
N CYS A 67 8.34 41.41 8.86
CA CYS A 67 9.57 40.88 8.27
C CYS A 67 9.62 41.20 6.77
N SER A 68 10.80 41.07 6.17
CA SER A 68 10.95 41.08 4.71
C SER A 68 10.33 39.82 4.07
N GLU A 69 10.10 39.89 2.75
CA GLU A 69 9.61 38.74 1.97
C GLU A 69 10.64 37.60 1.97
N GLU A 70 11.93 37.93 1.90
CA GLU A 70 13.03 36.97 1.96
C GLU A 70 13.09 36.26 3.31
N GLU A 71 12.94 36.99 4.41
CA GLU A 71 12.86 36.42 5.76
C GLU A 71 11.61 35.55 5.93
N PHE A 72 10.47 35.95 5.36
CA PHE A 72 9.25 35.14 5.38
C PHE A 72 9.46 33.81 4.65
N HIS A 73 10.04 33.83 3.45
CA HIS A 73 10.38 32.61 2.71
C HIS A 73 11.44 31.78 3.44
N LEU A 74 12.41 32.41 4.10
CA LEU A 74 13.37 31.72 4.95
C LEU A 74 12.68 31.03 6.13
N ILE A 75 11.71 31.68 6.78
CA ILE A 75 10.88 31.07 7.84
C ILE A 75 10.07 29.89 7.28
N GLN A 76 9.49 29.98 6.08
CA GLN A 76 8.81 28.85 5.44
C GLN A 76 9.76 27.70 5.15
N ASN A 77 10.94 28.00 4.61
CA ASN A 77 11.98 27.00 4.30
C ASN A 77 12.49 26.33 5.56
N ILE A 78 12.81 27.12 6.60
CA ILE A 78 13.19 26.63 7.93
C ILE A 78 12.05 25.80 8.52
N SER A 79 10.78 26.20 8.40
CA SER A 79 9.65 25.39 8.90
C SER A 79 9.46 24.10 8.12
N ALA A 80 9.73 24.09 6.81
CA ALA A 80 9.68 22.91 5.97
C ALA A 80 10.84 21.95 6.29
N SER A 81 12.05 22.48 6.56
CA SER A 81 13.24 21.71 6.95
C SER A 81 13.21 21.27 8.41
N ASN A 82 12.62 22.08 9.30
CA ASN A 82 12.33 21.79 10.71
C ASN A 82 11.08 20.95 10.89
N ARG A 83 10.48 20.41 9.82
CA ARG A 83 9.73 19.16 9.94
C ARG A 83 10.75 18.10 10.36
N ILE A 84 11.00 18.06 11.66
CA ILE A 84 11.98 17.21 12.33
C ILE A 84 11.88 15.83 11.69
N LYS A 85 12.90 15.46 10.90
CA LYS A 85 13.35 14.06 10.82
C LYS A 85 13.49 13.66 12.27
N SER A 86 12.55 12.85 12.76
CA SER A 86 12.50 12.37 14.15
C SER A 86 13.93 12.16 14.66
N GLY A 87 14.39 13.02 15.60
CA GLY A 87 15.82 13.17 15.90
C GLY A 87 16.52 11.86 16.30
N ASP A 88 17.85 11.86 16.27
CA ASP A 88 18.80 10.73 16.48
C ASP A 88 18.52 9.79 17.67
N ILE A 89 17.63 10.16 18.59
CA ILE A 89 17.20 9.33 19.74
C ILE A 89 16.00 8.41 19.37
N ARG A 90 15.45 8.55 18.15
CA ARG A 90 14.32 7.77 17.60
C ARG A 90 14.74 6.85 16.44
N ASN A 91 15.84 6.10 16.55
CA ASN A 91 16.22 5.08 15.56
C ASN A 91 15.17 3.95 15.36
N THR A 92 14.00 4.02 16.00
CA THR A 92 12.92 3.06 15.82
C THR A 92 12.12 3.39 14.55
N ILE A 93 12.21 2.52 13.56
CA ILE A 93 11.49 2.60 12.29
C ILE A 93 10.18 1.80 12.43
N THR A 94 9.03 2.43 12.62
CA THR A 94 7.74 1.69 12.68
C THR A 94 7.35 1.17 11.29
N LEU A 95 6.60 0.07 11.12
CA LEU A 95 6.13 -0.30 9.77
C LEU A 95 4.93 0.51 9.30
N LEU A 96 3.96 0.82 10.17
CA LEU A 96 2.67 1.40 9.74
C LEU A 96 2.50 2.88 10.09
N SER A 97 3.15 3.36 11.15
CA SER A 97 2.97 4.75 11.60
C SER A 97 3.64 5.74 10.66
N GLY A 98 3.07 6.95 10.57
CA GLY A 98 3.57 8.00 9.68
C GLY A 98 3.32 7.77 8.18
N LEU A 99 2.63 6.68 7.79
CA LEU A 99 2.24 6.40 6.40
C LEU A 99 0.80 6.83 6.07
N ASN A 100 0.08 7.46 7.02
CA ASN A 100 -1.32 7.87 6.85
C ASN A 100 -2.29 6.74 6.40
N LEU A 101 -1.99 5.48 6.72
CA LEU A 101 -2.83 4.33 6.36
C LEU A 101 -3.38 3.55 7.58
N CYS A 102 -2.84 3.77 8.79
CA CYS A 102 -3.21 2.95 9.95
C CYS A 102 -4.35 3.59 10.76
N LYS A 103 -5.47 2.86 10.88
CA LYS A 103 -6.74 3.36 11.44
C LYS A 103 -7.28 2.49 12.57
N CYS A 104 -7.94 3.14 13.53
CA CYS A 104 -8.72 2.46 14.56
C CYS A 104 -10.05 2.01 13.96
N GLY A 105 -10.34 0.72 14.03
CA GLY A 105 -11.58 0.15 13.52
C GLY A 105 -12.84 0.51 14.32
N SER A 106 -12.69 1.02 15.56
CA SER A 106 -13.84 1.42 16.39
C SER A 106 -14.28 2.88 16.15
N CYS A 107 -13.38 3.77 15.74
CA CYS A 107 -13.69 5.20 15.60
C CYS A 107 -13.18 5.86 14.32
N GLY A 108 -12.45 5.13 13.46
CA GLY A 108 -11.81 5.67 12.26
C GLY A 108 -10.61 6.61 12.52
N GLY A 109 -10.29 6.86 13.79
CA GLY A 109 -9.18 7.72 14.20
C GLY A 109 -7.81 7.14 13.83
N TRP A 110 -6.79 8.00 13.80
CA TRP A 110 -5.42 7.61 13.52
C TRP A 110 -4.82 6.73 14.62
N VAL A 111 -3.98 5.79 14.22
CA VAL A 111 -3.18 4.99 15.15
C VAL A 111 -1.77 5.58 15.24
N THR A 112 -1.41 6.00 16.45
CA THR A 112 -0.08 6.52 16.76
C THR A 112 0.75 5.45 17.47
N THR A 113 2.05 5.70 17.53
CA THR A 113 3.00 4.76 18.13
C THR A 113 3.79 5.40 19.24
N PHE A 114 4.18 4.59 20.20
CA PHE A 114 5.07 4.99 21.26
C PHE A 114 5.88 3.78 21.71
N ARG A 115 6.97 4.02 22.44
CA ARG A 115 7.80 2.97 23.02
C ARG A 115 7.49 2.85 24.50
N LYS A 116 7.31 1.62 24.97
CA LYS A 116 7.19 1.27 26.38
C LYS A 116 8.14 0.12 26.68
N ASN A 117 9.09 0.33 27.59
CA ASN A 117 10.10 -0.65 27.98
C ASN A 117 10.87 -1.22 26.75
N GLY A 118 11.31 -0.33 25.86
CA GLY A 118 12.01 -0.70 24.64
C GLY A 118 11.13 -1.26 23.52
N LYS A 119 9.90 -1.70 23.80
CA LYS A 119 8.98 -2.31 22.84
C LYS A 119 8.09 -1.27 22.15
N LEU A 120 7.87 -1.46 20.86
CA LEU A 120 6.95 -0.64 20.07
C LEU A 120 5.50 -1.00 20.38
N THR A 121 4.67 0.01 20.64
CA THR A 121 3.25 -0.14 20.97
C THR A 121 2.42 0.78 20.08
N TYR A 122 1.34 0.26 19.52
CA TYR A 122 0.37 1.00 18.71
C TYR A 122 -0.83 1.38 19.58
N ARG A 123 -1.37 2.58 19.37
CA ARG A 123 -2.47 3.12 20.18
C ARG A 123 -3.39 3.98 19.34
N CYS A 124 -4.69 3.90 19.62
CA CYS A 124 -5.67 4.82 19.07
C CYS A 124 -5.44 6.24 19.61
N ASP A 125 -5.16 7.21 18.73
CA ASP A 125 -4.91 8.60 19.12
C ASP A 125 -6.17 9.29 19.64
N ALA A 126 -7.30 9.11 18.93
CA ALA A 126 -8.60 9.66 19.33
C ALA A 126 -9.04 9.14 20.71
N GLY A 127 -8.92 7.84 20.96
CA GLY A 127 -9.20 7.25 22.27
C GLY A 127 -8.26 7.78 23.36
N HIS A 128 -6.96 7.87 23.09
CA HIS A 128 -6.00 8.39 24.06
C HIS A 128 -6.28 9.85 24.45
N ARG A 129 -6.59 10.70 23.46
CA ARG A 129 -6.91 12.11 23.67
C ARG A 129 -8.35 12.34 24.16
N LYS A 130 -9.16 11.28 24.24
CA LYS A 130 -10.60 11.32 24.55
C LYS A 130 -11.39 12.23 23.60
N ILE A 131 -11.02 12.22 22.32
CA ILE A 131 -11.67 12.99 21.25
C ILE A 131 -12.51 12.03 20.38
N HIS A 132 -13.58 12.51 19.74
CA HIS A 132 -14.44 11.77 18.82
C HIS A 132 -15.14 10.53 19.42
N HIS A 133 -15.36 10.49 20.74
CA HIS A 133 -16.12 9.43 21.42
C HIS A 133 -15.68 8.00 21.06
N CYS A 134 -14.37 7.78 20.85
CA CYS A 134 -13.87 6.43 20.61
C CYS A 134 -14.25 5.52 21.79
N PRO A 135 -15.07 4.48 21.59
CA PRO A 135 -15.60 3.66 22.70
C PRO A 135 -14.50 2.88 23.41
N THR A 136 -13.36 2.67 22.73
CA THR A 136 -12.24 1.90 23.21
C THR A 136 -10.97 2.74 23.22
N THR A 137 -10.47 3.09 24.40
CA THR A 137 -9.08 3.55 24.55
C THR A 137 -8.18 2.33 24.59
N TRP A 138 -7.34 2.17 23.58
CA TRP A 138 -6.52 0.96 23.48
C TRP A 138 -5.07 1.23 23.09
N SER A 139 -4.18 0.39 23.65
CA SER A 139 -2.78 0.28 23.28
C SER A 139 -2.45 -1.21 23.15
N LEU A 140 -1.78 -1.60 22.07
CA LEU A 140 -1.47 -2.98 21.71
C LEU A 140 -0.01 -3.10 21.28
N ASN A 141 0.58 -4.26 21.54
CA ASN A 141 1.95 -4.55 21.11
C ASN A 141 2.02 -4.49 19.57
N ALA A 142 2.96 -3.72 19.03
CA ALA A 142 3.10 -3.56 17.59
C ALA A 142 3.48 -4.87 16.89
N ARG A 143 4.19 -5.80 17.57
CA ARG A 143 4.71 -7.03 16.97
C ARG A 143 3.63 -7.89 16.32
N ILE A 144 2.46 -8.05 16.95
CA ILE A 144 1.38 -8.86 16.37
C ILE A 144 0.74 -8.15 15.16
N ILE A 145 0.62 -6.83 15.22
CA ILE A 145 0.05 -6.03 14.14
C ILE A 145 0.99 -6.02 12.94
N GLU A 146 2.27 -5.71 13.16
CA GLU A 146 3.31 -5.71 12.12
C GLU A 146 3.53 -7.10 11.52
N SER A 147 3.50 -8.17 12.32
CA SER A 147 3.58 -9.56 11.83
C SER A 147 2.38 -9.92 10.94
N ALA A 148 1.16 -9.58 11.35
CA ALA A 148 -0.04 -9.79 10.55
C ALA A 148 0.03 -8.99 9.23
N THR A 149 0.46 -7.73 9.28
CA THR A 149 0.59 -6.91 8.07
C THR A 149 1.66 -7.41 7.12
N VAL A 150 2.82 -7.86 7.61
CA VAL A 150 3.84 -8.44 6.73
C VAL A 150 3.34 -9.74 6.10
N ARG A 151 2.62 -10.59 6.84
CA ARG A 151 2.01 -11.81 6.28
C ARG A 151 0.95 -11.52 5.23
N ALA A 152 0.10 -10.51 5.47
CA ALA A 152 -0.79 -10.01 4.43
C ALA A 152 -0.01 -9.54 3.20
N LEU A 153 1.10 -8.80 3.39
CA LEU A 153 1.92 -8.31 2.30
C LEU A 153 2.54 -9.44 1.48
N ILE A 154 3.07 -10.49 2.13
CA ILE A 154 3.56 -11.71 1.45
C ILE A 154 2.46 -12.32 0.59
N ALA A 155 1.26 -12.49 1.16
CA ALA A 155 0.11 -13.03 0.43
C ALA A 155 -0.35 -12.12 -0.71
N GLY A 156 -0.29 -10.80 -0.55
CA GLY A 156 -0.65 -9.82 -1.57
C GLY A 156 0.36 -9.79 -2.73
N VAL A 157 1.66 -9.84 -2.44
CA VAL A 157 2.70 -9.92 -3.47
C VAL A 157 2.57 -11.23 -4.25
N ALA A 158 2.41 -12.35 -3.55
CA ALA A 158 2.15 -13.65 -4.17
C ALA A 158 0.91 -13.62 -5.06
N HIS A 159 -0.16 -12.98 -4.61
CA HIS A 159 -1.40 -12.92 -5.36
C HIS A 159 -1.32 -12.04 -6.61
N ASN A 160 -0.71 -10.85 -6.52
CA ASN A 160 -0.50 -10.00 -7.69
C ASN A 160 0.34 -10.74 -8.74
N ILE A 161 1.34 -11.52 -8.31
CA ILE A 161 2.12 -12.37 -9.19
C ILE A 161 1.26 -13.44 -9.87
N ILE A 162 0.27 -14.00 -9.18
CA ILE A 162 -0.62 -15.02 -9.73
C ILE A 162 -1.65 -14.43 -10.69
N GLU A 163 -2.26 -13.29 -10.35
CA GLU A 163 -3.17 -12.56 -11.26
C GLU A 163 -2.40 -12.15 -12.52
N ASP A 164 -1.20 -11.56 -12.35
CA ASP A 164 -0.28 -11.30 -13.46
C ASP A 164 0.00 -12.60 -14.24
N SER A 165 0.23 -13.75 -13.56
CA SER A 165 0.51 -15.05 -14.22
C SER A 165 -0.66 -15.66 -15.00
N GLN A 166 -1.90 -15.39 -14.62
CA GLN A 166 -3.09 -15.87 -15.34
C GLN A 166 -3.27 -15.10 -16.66
N ASP A 167 -2.91 -13.83 -16.69
CA ASP A 167 -2.78 -13.06 -17.94
C ASP A 167 -1.56 -13.48 -18.79
N LEU A 168 -0.62 -14.26 -18.21
CA LEU A 168 0.62 -14.74 -18.83
C LEU A 168 0.57 -16.18 -19.39
N GLU A 169 -0.60 -16.83 -19.48
CA GLU A 169 -0.70 -18.08 -20.25
C GLU A 169 -0.26 -17.82 -21.69
N SER A 170 0.75 -18.59 -22.14
CA SER A 170 1.40 -18.45 -23.43
C SER A 170 0.39 -18.60 -24.55
N VAL A 171 0.13 -17.53 -25.30
CA VAL A 171 -0.72 -17.59 -26.50
C VAL A 171 0.07 -18.01 -27.74
N ALA A 172 1.36 -18.37 -27.59
CA ALA A 172 2.19 -18.87 -28.69
C ALA A 172 1.53 -20.00 -29.51
N GLY A 173 0.90 -20.98 -28.85
CA GLY A 173 0.17 -22.05 -29.55
C GLY A 173 -1.06 -21.54 -30.32
N GLU A 174 -1.74 -20.53 -29.79
CA GLU A 174 -2.83 -19.85 -30.50
C GLU A 174 -2.35 -19.00 -31.68
N ILE A 175 -1.19 -18.36 -31.55
CA ILE A 175 -0.52 -17.62 -32.63
C ILE A 175 -0.14 -18.58 -33.75
N ASP A 176 0.45 -19.74 -33.42
CA ASP A 176 0.86 -20.74 -34.40
C ASP A 176 -0.35 -21.36 -35.11
N ASN A 177 -1.44 -21.65 -34.38
CA ASN A 177 -2.69 -22.13 -34.99
C ASN A 177 -3.28 -21.10 -35.96
N ARG A 178 -3.33 -19.81 -35.59
CA ARG A 178 -3.84 -18.75 -36.47
C ARG A 178 -2.93 -18.51 -37.69
N ARG A 179 -1.61 -18.64 -37.52
CA ARG A 179 -0.64 -18.60 -38.63
C ARG A 179 -0.86 -19.75 -39.61
N ALA A 180 -1.15 -20.96 -39.09
CA ALA A 180 -1.49 -22.10 -39.92
C ALA A 180 -2.80 -21.87 -40.72
N GLU A 181 -3.81 -21.23 -40.11
CA GLU A 181 -5.05 -20.85 -40.79
C GLU A 181 -4.81 -19.82 -41.91
N VAL A 182 -3.96 -18.82 -41.68
CA VAL A 182 -3.55 -17.86 -42.73
C VAL A 182 -2.86 -18.57 -43.90
N ALA A 183 -1.96 -19.51 -43.62
CA ALA A 183 -1.30 -20.29 -44.67
C ALA A 183 -2.27 -21.15 -45.48
N ASP A 184 -3.32 -21.69 -44.84
CA ASP A 184 -4.36 -22.44 -45.54
C ASP A 184 -5.22 -21.54 -46.44
N ILE A 185 -5.60 -20.35 -45.94
CA ILE A 185 -6.34 -19.36 -46.73
C ILE A 185 -5.51 -18.87 -47.92
N ASP A 186 -4.21 -18.65 -47.76
CA ASP A 186 -3.35 -18.25 -48.88
C ASP A 186 -3.30 -19.31 -49.98
N ARG A 187 -3.20 -20.60 -49.62
CA ARG A 187 -3.30 -21.70 -50.58
C ARG A 187 -4.64 -21.73 -51.31
N LYS A 188 -5.74 -21.45 -50.62
CA LYS A 188 -7.09 -21.36 -51.23
C LYS A 188 -7.20 -20.17 -52.17
N ARG A 189 -6.63 -19.01 -51.80
CA ARG A 189 -6.60 -17.79 -52.62
C ARG A 189 -5.81 -17.99 -53.91
N GLU A 190 -4.63 -18.61 -53.84
CA GLU A 190 -3.78 -18.87 -55.01
C GLU A 190 -4.49 -19.80 -56.01
N ARG A 191 -5.10 -20.89 -55.54
CA ARG A 191 -5.88 -21.79 -56.40
C ARG A 191 -7.07 -21.08 -57.05
N LEU A 192 -7.78 -20.25 -56.29
CA LEU A 192 -8.94 -19.53 -56.80
C LEU A 192 -8.54 -18.45 -57.81
N ALA A 193 -7.44 -17.74 -57.56
CA ALA A 193 -6.90 -16.74 -58.47
C ALA A 193 -6.47 -17.36 -59.81
N ALA A 194 -5.87 -18.55 -59.80
CA ALA A 194 -5.53 -19.28 -61.02
C ALA A 194 -6.79 -19.65 -61.84
N ARG A 195 -7.88 -20.07 -61.19
CA ARG A 195 -9.15 -20.39 -61.87
C ARG A 195 -9.85 -19.17 -62.45
N ILE A 196 -9.83 -18.04 -61.75
CA ILE A 196 -10.40 -16.77 -62.25
C ILE A 196 -9.68 -16.30 -63.53
N ALA A 197 -8.38 -16.56 -63.64
CA ALA A 197 -7.62 -16.22 -64.84
C ALA A 197 -8.02 -17.07 -66.08
N GLU A 198 -8.64 -18.23 -65.86
CA GLU A 198 -9.12 -19.14 -66.90
C GLU A 198 -10.62 -18.93 -67.22
N GLU A 199 -11.43 -18.65 -66.19
CA GLU A 199 -12.88 -18.47 -66.26
C GLU A 199 -13.26 -17.17 -65.51
N ASP A 200 -13.59 -16.11 -66.25
CA ASP A 200 -13.96 -14.79 -65.71
C ASP A 200 -15.38 -14.86 -65.08
N ASP A 201 -15.44 -15.40 -63.86
CA ASP A 201 -16.67 -15.68 -63.10
C ASP A 201 -16.79 -14.77 -61.85
N ASP A 202 -17.87 -14.00 -61.80
CA ASP A 202 -18.21 -13.07 -60.71
C ASP A 202 -18.33 -13.75 -59.32
N LEU A 203 -18.78 -15.01 -59.27
CA LEU A 203 -18.90 -15.79 -58.04
C LEU A 203 -17.52 -16.14 -57.47
N LEU A 204 -16.55 -16.44 -58.34
CA LEU A 204 -15.17 -16.68 -57.95
C LEU A 204 -14.51 -15.39 -57.43
N MET A 205 -14.78 -14.25 -58.07
CA MET A 205 -14.34 -12.94 -57.57
C MET A 205 -14.93 -12.62 -56.19
N GLN A 206 -16.19 -12.95 -55.94
CA GLN A 206 -16.82 -12.76 -54.63
C GLN A 206 -16.17 -13.65 -53.55
N GLN A 207 -15.90 -14.92 -53.86
CA GLN A 207 -15.19 -15.83 -52.95
C GLN A 207 -13.76 -15.36 -52.65
N LEU A 208 -13.05 -14.83 -53.63
CA LEU A 208 -11.71 -14.26 -53.44
C LEU A 208 -11.74 -13.06 -52.48
N ARG A 209 -12.76 -12.19 -52.60
CA ARG A 209 -12.96 -11.06 -51.67
C ARG A 209 -13.22 -11.54 -50.24
N GLN A 210 -13.99 -12.61 -50.05
CA GLN A 210 -14.23 -13.20 -48.71
C GLN A 210 -12.94 -13.75 -48.08
N TYR A 211 -12.13 -14.48 -48.85
CA TYR A 211 -10.83 -14.96 -48.36
C TYR A 211 -9.86 -13.82 -48.04
N ASN A 212 -9.86 -12.75 -48.84
CA ASN A 212 -9.09 -11.54 -48.55
C ASN A 212 -9.52 -10.87 -47.24
N ALA A 213 -10.84 -10.80 -46.98
CA ALA A 213 -11.36 -10.25 -45.73
C ALA A 213 -10.95 -11.10 -44.53
N ARG A 214 -11.18 -12.41 -44.58
CA ARG A 214 -10.82 -13.33 -43.50
C ARG A 214 -9.32 -13.33 -43.20
N LYS A 215 -8.46 -13.21 -44.23
CA LYS A 215 -7.01 -13.06 -44.05
C LYS A 215 -6.67 -11.77 -43.27
N ARG A 216 -7.31 -10.65 -43.58
CA ARG A 216 -7.07 -9.39 -42.86
C ARG A 216 -7.49 -9.48 -41.40
N ASP A 217 -8.62 -10.14 -41.12
CA ASP A 217 -9.10 -10.34 -39.76
C ASP A 217 -8.10 -11.19 -38.95
N LEU A 218 -7.66 -12.32 -39.50
CA LEU A 218 -6.68 -13.20 -38.87
C LEU A 218 -5.33 -12.51 -38.64
N LEU A 219 -4.85 -11.70 -39.59
CA LEU A 219 -3.61 -10.93 -39.40
C LEU A 219 -3.74 -9.88 -38.29
N THR A 220 -4.93 -9.28 -38.15
CA THR A 220 -5.22 -8.34 -37.07
C THR A 220 -5.26 -9.04 -35.71
N GLU A 221 -5.90 -10.22 -35.63
CA GLU A 221 -5.90 -11.06 -34.42
C GLU A 221 -4.48 -11.51 -34.04
N ILE A 222 -3.67 -11.96 -35.02
CA ILE A 222 -2.26 -12.32 -34.79
C ILE A 222 -1.47 -11.12 -34.28
N GLY A 223 -1.69 -9.92 -34.82
CA GLY A 223 -1.06 -8.68 -34.35
C GLY A 223 -1.36 -8.40 -32.88
N ALA A 224 -2.64 -8.49 -32.50
CA ALA A 224 -3.07 -8.30 -31.11
C ALA A 224 -2.48 -9.37 -30.16
N LEU A 225 -2.48 -10.63 -30.56
CA LEU A 225 -1.90 -11.73 -29.79
C LEU A 225 -0.37 -11.62 -29.67
N THR A 226 0.31 -11.21 -30.73
CA THR A 226 1.77 -11.01 -30.74
C THR A 226 2.16 -9.82 -29.85
N GLN A 227 1.37 -8.74 -29.84
CA GLN A 227 1.59 -7.62 -28.93
C GLN A 227 1.40 -8.05 -27.47
N ARG A 228 0.36 -8.84 -27.18
CA ARG A 228 0.13 -9.43 -25.84
C ARG A 228 1.28 -10.36 -25.43
N GLU A 229 1.81 -11.16 -26.35
CA GLU A 229 2.96 -12.06 -26.12
C GLU A 229 4.29 -11.29 -25.97
N ALA A 230 4.45 -10.14 -26.64
CA ALA A 230 5.64 -9.29 -26.47
C ALA A 230 5.67 -8.65 -25.07
N LEU A 231 4.52 -8.20 -24.57
CA LEU A 231 4.37 -7.71 -23.19
C LEU A 231 4.64 -8.82 -22.15
N ARG A 232 4.41 -10.09 -22.50
CA ARG A 232 4.75 -11.26 -21.66
C ARG A 232 6.26 -11.45 -21.48
N SER A 233 7.09 -11.10 -22.46
CA SER A 233 8.57 -11.25 -22.37
C SER A 233 9.19 -10.41 -21.25
N GLU A 234 8.45 -9.48 -20.66
CA GLU A 234 8.81 -8.80 -19.41
C GLU A 234 8.66 -9.71 -18.16
N GLY A 235 8.21 -10.96 -18.33
CA GLY A 235 7.98 -11.95 -17.26
C GLY A 235 9.20 -12.36 -16.43
N GLN A 236 10.43 -12.04 -16.87
CA GLN A 236 11.63 -12.10 -16.01
C GLN A 236 11.52 -11.18 -14.78
N ASN A 237 10.73 -10.11 -14.89
CA ASN A 237 10.47 -9.14 -13.83
C ASN A 237 9.62 -9.75 -12.68
N VAL A 238 8.83 -10.80 -12.92
CA VAL A 238 7.95 -11.39 -11.89
C VAL A 238 8.75 -12.21 -10.86
N ALA A 239 9.65 -13.07 -11.34
CA ALA A 239 10.54 -13.84 -10.47
C ALA A 239 11.51 -12.92 -9.71
N GLU A 240 12.02 -11.87 -10.37
CA GLU A 240 12.86 -10.84 -9.74
C GLU A 240 12.10 -10.03 -8.68
N ARG A 241 10.85 -9.62 -8.94
CA ARG A 241 10.00 -8.93 -7.96
C ARG A 241 9.71 -9.81 -6.74
N LEU A 242 9.51 -11.11 -6.96
CA LEU A 242 9.30 -12.06 -5.87
C LEU A 242 10.58 -12.30 -5.07
N ALA A 243 11.73 -12.42 -5.74
CA ALA A 243 13.04 -12.55 -5.11
C ALA A 243 13.42 -11.29 -4.30
N GLU A 244 13.14 -10.09 -4.82
CA GLU A 244 13.38 -8.84 -4.08
C GLU A 244 12.41 -8.69 -2.91
N ALA A 245 11.13 -9.07 -3.06
CA ALA A 245 10.19 -9.12 -1.94
C ALA A 245 10.65 -10.14 -0.88
N GLN A 246 11.17 -11.29 -1.27
CA GLN A 246 11.76 -12.29 -0.38
C GLN A 246 12.99 -11.74 0.36
N ARG A 247 13.85 -10.97 -0.31
CA ARG A 247 15.02 -10.33 0.31
C ARG A 247 14.63 -9.31 1.38
N LEU A 248 13.51 -8.61 1.19
CA LEU A 248 13.04 -7.55 2.08
C LEU A 248 12.13 -8.05 3.23
N LEU A 249 11.35 -9.11 3.03
CA LEU A 249 10.31 -9.57 3.97
C LEU A 249 10.80 -10.62 4.97
N THR A 250 12.03 -10.47 5.47
CA THR A 250 12.69 -11.38 6.44
C THR A 250 12.32 -11.07 7.89
N ALA A 251 12.21 -12.08 8.76
CA ALA A 251 11.76 -11.94 10.16
C ALA A 251 12.33 -10.77 10.98
N ASP A 252 13.54 -10.32 10.67
CA ASP A 252 14.20 -9.17 11.29
C ASP A 252 13.38 -7.89 11.14
N MET A 253 12.62 -7.73 10.04
CA MET A 253 11.76 -6.55 9.84
C MET A 253 10.60 -6.44 10.84
N VAL A 254 10.34 -7.48 11.65
CA VAL A 254 9.35 -7.47 12.74
C VAL A 254 10.02 -7.55 14.11
N ASN A 255 11.15 -8.25 14.22
CA ASN A 255 11.82 -8.52 15.49
C ASN A 255 12.74 -7.37 15.93
N ASP A 256 13.48 -6.78 15.00
CA ASP A 256 14.32 -5.62 15.25
C ASP A 256 13.58 -4.38 14.75
N ILE A 257 13.45 -3.37 15.59
CA ILE A 257 12.76 -2.12 15.26
C ILE A 257 13.73 -1.02 14.79
N PHE A 258 15.03 -1.30 14.80
CA PHE A 258 16.10 -0.36 14.45
C PHE A 258 16.72 -0.61 13.07
N THR A 259 16.46 -1.78 12.48
CA THR A 259 17.00 -2.15 11.17
C THR A 259 16.55 -1.17 10.07
N SER A 260 17.49 -0.69 9.27
CA SER A 260 17.23 0.18 8.11
C SER A 260 16.36 -0.49 7.05
N ASP A 261 16.41 -1.82 6.93
CA ASP A 261 15.68 -2.61 5.94
C ASP A 261 14.16 -2.45 6.06
N ARG A 262 13.70 -2.05 7.25
CA ARG A 262 12.30 -1.68 7.51
C ARG A 262 11.83 -0.52 6.64
N LEU A 263 12.73 0.34 6.16
CA LEU A 263 12.37 1.41 5.21
C LEU A 263 11.92 0.83 3.86
N GLY A 264 12.58 -0.22 3.37
CA GLY A 264 12.17 -0.93 2.16
C GLY A 264 10.79 -1.57 2.31
N VAL A 265 10.57 -2.25 3.43
CA VAL A 265 9.26 -2.86 3.75
C VAL A 265 8.18 -1.79 3.91
N ARG A 266 8.48 -0.66 4.56
CA ARG A 266 7.55 0.49 4.67
C ARG A 266 7.14 1.03 3.32
N GLU A 267 8.09 1.18 2.41
CA GLU A 267 7.82 1.66 1.05
C GLU A 267 6.97 0.66 0.27
N LEU A 268 7.22 -0.63 0.44
CA LEU A 268 6.41 -1.69 -0.15
C LEU A 268 4.98 -1.68 0.42
N ILE A 269 4.81 -1.50 1.73
CA ILE A 269 3.48 -1.32 2.36
C ILE A 269 2.78 -0.10 1.78
N ARG A 270 3.49 1.04 1.65
CA ARG A 270 2.93 2.29 1.10
C ARG A 270 2.45 2.12 -0.35
N LYS A 271 3.16 1.32 -1.15
CA LYS A 271 2.81 1.05 -2.55
C LYS A 271 1.72 0.00 -2.73
N SER A 272 1.57 -0.92 -1.78
CA SER A 272 0.65 -2.07 -1.92
C SER A 272 -0.65 -1.90 -1.15
N MET A 273 -0.64 -1.18 -0.03
CA MET A 273 -1.78 -1.10 0.90
C MET A 273 -2.41 0.28 0.90
N ARG A 274 -3.74 0.30 0.84
CA ARG A 274 -4.57 1.49 1.01
C ARG A 274 -4.80 1.81 2.48
N GLN A 275 -5.11 0.81 3.29
CA GLN A 275 -5.43 1.01 4.71
C GLN A 275 -5.10 -0.23 5.53
N VAL A 276 -4.65 -0.03 6.78
CA VAL A 276 -4.60 -1.09 7.80
C VAL A 276 -5.47 -0.70 8.97
N THR A 277 -6.49 -1.51 9.25
CA THR A 277 -7.49 -1.23 10.27
C THR A 277 -7.35 -2.21 11.44
N ILE A 278 -7.37 -1.69 12.67
CA ILE A 278 -7.15 -2.48 13.88
C ILE A 278 -8.34 -2.33 14.83
N TRP A 279 -8.92 -3.46 15.24
CA TRP A 279 -9.97 -3.50 16.26
C TRP A 279 -9.46 -4.21 17.51
N LYS A 280 -9.59 -3.51 18.65
CA LYS A 280 -9.55 -4.13 19.98
C LYS A 280 -10.99 -4.35 20.43
N ARG A 281 -11.45 -5.60 20.43
CA ARG A 281 -12.84 -5.95 20.73
C ARG A 281 -13.07 -6.18 22.23
N GLN A 282 -14.34 -6.16 22.63
CA GLN A 282 -14.77 -6.28 24.03
C GLN A 282 -14.57 -7.69 24.60
N ASP A 283 -14.72 -8.72 23.77
CA ASP A 283 -14.49 -10.15 24.03
C ASP A 283 -13.00 -10.53 24.21
N LYS A 284 -12.12 -9.53 24.32
CA LYS A 284 -10.67 -9.65 24.37
C LYS A 284 -9.98 -10.05 23.05
N SER A 285 -10.72 -10.23 21.96
CA SER A 285 -10.12 -10.57 20.67
C SER A 285 -9.59 -9.33 19.93
N LEU A 286 -8.67 -9.59 19.00
CA LEU A 286 -8.09 -8.61 18.09
C LEU A 286 -8.50 -8.94 16.65
N LYS A 287 -8.86 -7.92 15.88
CA LYS A 287 -8.99 -8.01 14.42
C LYS A 287 -7.99 -7.06 13.77
N VAL A 288 -7.26 -7.54 12.77
CA VAL A 288 -6.38 -6.73 11.93
C VAL A 288 -6.79 -6.98 10.48
N GLU A 289 -7.09 -5.92 9.75
CA GLU A 289 -7.49 -5.99 8.34
C GLU A 289 -6.56 -5.09 7.52
N CYS A 290 -5.99 -5.65 6.47
CA CYS A 290 -5.16 -4.94 5.51
C CYS A 290 -5.91 -4.85 4.19
N GLU A 291 -6.24 -3.63 3.76
CA GLU A 291 -6.85 -3.33 2.47
C GLU A 291 -5.74 -2.96 1.47
N PHE A 292 -5.68 -3.69 0.36
CA PHE A 292 -4.76 -3.43 -0.74
C PHE A 292 -5.31 -2.35 -1.67
N ILE A 293 -4.43 -1.72 -2.45
CA ILE A 293 -4.84 -0.74 -3.47
C ILE A 293 -5.75 -1.37 -4.52
N SER A 294 -5.58 -2.66 -4.81
CA SER A 294 -6.47 -3.46 -5.66
C SER A 294 -7.88 -3.67 -5.10
N GLY A 295 -8.15 -3.23 -3.87
CA GLY A 295 -9.45 -3.40 -3.19
C GLY A 295 -9.61 -4.75 -2.46
N TRP A 296 -8.69 -5.70 -2.69
CA TRP A 296 -8.60 -6.93 -1.92
C TRP A 296 -8.35 -6.63 -0.43
N ARG A 297 -9.02 -7.37 0.45
CA ARG A 297 -8.82 -7.29 1.91
C ARG A 297 -8.27 -8.59 2.45
N TYR A 298 -7.35 -8.47 3.39
CA TYR A 298 -6.75 -9.58 4.10
C TYR A 298 -6.96 -9.41 5.60
N THR A 299 -7.64 -10.37 6.22
CA THR A 299 -8.12 -10.24 7.59
C THR A 299 -7.59 -11.33 8.49
N PHE A 300 -7.11 -10.93 9.66
CA PHE A 300 -6.79 -11.79 10.78
C PHE A 300 -7.73 -11.47 11.94
N GLU A 301 -8.37 -12.48 12.51
CA GLU A 301 -9.38 -12.30 13.54
C GLU A 301 -9.23 -13.35 14.64
N GLY A 302 -9.03 -12.90 15.89
CA GLY A 302 -9.02 -13.78 17.06
C GLY A 302 -10.41 -14.38 17.30
N VAL A 303 -10.47 -15.70 17.45
CA VAL A 303 -11.73 -16.43 17.71
C VAL A 303 -11.52 -17.48 18.79
N MET A 304 -12.58 -17.78 19.53
CA MET A 304 -12.58 -18.91 20.47
C MET A 304 -13.07 -20.15 19.73
N LYS A 305 -12.21 -21.17 19.56
CA LYS A 305 -12.57 -22.45 18.96
C LYS A 305 -12.52 -23.52 20.05
N GLU A 306 -13.67 -24.13 20.35
CA GLU A 306 -13.80 -25.18 21.38
C GLU A 306 -13.20 -24.76 22.75
N GLY A 307 -13.44 -23.51 23.15
CA GLY A 307 -12.91 -22.96 24.41
C GLY A 307 -11.42 -22.61 24.40
N LYS A 308 -10.70 -22.84 23.30
CA LYS A 308 -9.29 -22.45 23.12
C LYS A 308 -9.16 -21.18 22.27
N LYS A 309 -8.18 -20.35 22.64
CA LYS A 309 -7.82 -19.15 21.87
C LYS A 309 -7.23 -19.56 20.52
N SER A 310 -7.91 -19.19 19.44
CA SER A 310 -7.50 -19.42 18.06
C SER A 310 -7.55 -18.10 17.27
N PHE A 311 -7.16 -18.14 16.01
CA PHE A 311 -7.46 -17.07 15.06
C PHE A 311 -7.92 -17.69 13.74
N ILE A 312 -8.66 -16.90 12.97
CA ILE A 312 -8.98 -17.19 11.58
C ILE A 312 -8.32 -16.16 10.69
N GLU A 313 -8.03 -16.58 9.47
CA GLU A 313 -7.38 -15.80 8.44
C GLU A 313 -8.17 -16.00 7.15
N TYR A 314 -8.59 -14.90 6.52
CA TYR A 314 -9.38 -14.96 5.31
C TYR A 314 -9.18 -13.73 4.44
N ARG A 315 -9.56 -13.88 3.17
CA ARG A 315 -9.50 -12.83 2.15
C ARG A 315 -10.90 -12.46 1.69
N THR A 316 -11.07 -11.20 1.35
CA THR A 316 -12.32 -10.69 0.78
C THR A 316 -12.00 -9.99 -0.53
N SER A 317 -12.74 -10.31 -1.60
CA SER A 317 -12.62 -9.64 -2.89
C SER A 317 -13.07 -8.18 -2.80
N PRO A 318 -12.71 -7.34 -3.79
CA PRO A 318 -13.25 -5.98 -3.90
C PRO A 318 -14.79 -5.94 -3.83
N ASP A 319 -15.44 -6.96 -4.40
CA ASP A 319 -16.91 -7.12 -4.42
C ASP A 319 -17.51 -7.64 -3.09
N GLY A 320 -16.67 -7.84 -2.06
CA GLY A 320 -17.13 -8.26 -0.74
C GLY A 320 -17.33 -9.77 -0.59
N ILE A 321 -16.97 -10.57 -1.59
CA ILE A 321 -17.09 -12.03 -1.53
C ILE A 321 -15.99 -12.58 -0.63
N ASN A 322 -16.37 -13.32 0.42
CA ASN A 322 -15.42 -14.02 1.26
C ASN A 322 -14.87 -15.21 0.47
N MET A 323 -13.56 -15.20 0.28
CA MET A 323 -12.94 -16.11 -0.65
C MET A 323 -12.65 -17.49 -0.04
N MET A 324 -12.86 -17.69 1.27
CA MET A 324 -12.61 -18.99 1.96
C MET A 324 -13.23 -20.20 1.25
N GLU A 325 -14.31 -20.03 0.52
CA GLU A 325 -15.06 -21.11 -0.15
C GLU A 325 -14.59 -21.42 -1.59
N ILE A 326 -13.72 -20.60 -2.21
CA ILE A 326 -13.47 -20.65 -3.68
C ILE A 326 -12.03 -21.11 -4.05
N TYR A 327 -11.19 -21.50 -3.08
CA TYR A 327 -9.73 -21.54 -3.27
C TYR A 327 -9.10 -22.75 -3.97
N ASP A 328 -9.84 -23.78 -4.38
CA ASP A 328 -9.19 -25.00 -4.90
C ASP A 328 -8.36 -24.78 -6.19
N LYS A 329 -8.74 -23.82 -7.04
CA LYS A 329 -8.01 -23.53 -8.30
C LYS A 329 -6.78 -22.63 -8.11
N LEU A 330 -6.81 -21.71 -7.14
CA LEU A 330 -5.70 -20.79 -6.84
C LEU A 330 -4.53 -21.52 -6.15
N ASN A 331 -4.82 -22.58 -5.37
CA ASN A 331 -3.82 -23.36 -4.63
C ASN A 331 -2.76 -23.99 -5.57
N ALA A 332 -3.20 -24.54 -6.72
CA ALA A 332 -2.31 -25.26 -7.64
C ALA A 332 -1.31 -24.34 -8.38
N ILE A 333 -1.72 -23.10 -8.66
CA ILE A 333 -0.90 -22.12 -9.39
C ILE A 333 0.09 -21.44 -8.44
N THR A 334 -0.37 -21.07 -7.24
CA THR A 334 0.48 -20.50 -6.17
C THR A 334 1.64 -21.44 -5.84
N ALA A 335 1.35 -22.73 -5.63
CA ALA A 335 2.37 -23.72 -5.31
C ALA A 335 3.41 -23.88 -6.44
N LYS A 336 2.99 -23.79 -7.72
CA LYS A 336 3.90 -23.90 -8.88
C LYS A 336 4.80 -22.69 -9.07
N ALA A 337 4.27 -21.47 -8.93
CA ALA A 337 5.07 -20.25 -9.06
C ALA A 337 6.16 -20.17 -7.97
N PHE A 338 5.82 -20.56 -6.74
CA PHE A 338 6.79 -20.59 -5.64
C PHE A 338 7.76 -21.77 -5.71
N LYS A 339 7.37 -22.91 -6.29
CA LYS A 339 8.28 -24.03 -6.59
C LYS A 339 9.47 -23.57 -7.44
N HIS A 340 9.21 -22.71 -8.44
CA HIS A 340 10.23 -22.23 -9.36
C HIS A 340 11.19 -21.20 -8.73
N VAL A 341 10.76 -20.50 -7.68
CA VAL A 341 11.55 -19.44 -7.02
C VAL A 341 12.29 -19.94 -5.76
N LEU A 342 11.79 -21.00 -5.10
CA LEU A 342 12.36 -21.51 -3.85
C LEU A 342 13.25 -22.75 -3.98
N ASP A 343 13.45 -23.29 -5.19
CA ASP A 343 14.34 -24.42 -5.52
C ASP A 343 14.18 -25.65 -4.58
N VAL A 344 12.97 -26.21 -4.49
CA VAL A 344 12.66 -27.33 -3.58
C VAL A 344 12.16 -28.57 -4.33
N ASP A 345 12.75 -29.72 -3.98
CA ASP A 345 12.46 -31.07 -4.47
C ASP A 345 11.01 -31.54 -4.24
N ASP A 346 10.54 -32.41 -5.16
CA ASP A 346 9.15 -32.87 -5.35
C ASP A 346 8.48 -33.56 -4.13
N ASN A 347 9.21 -33.86 -3.06
CA ASN A 347 8.76 -34.79 -2.01
C ASN A 347 8.23 -34.15 -0.70
N VAL A 348 8.05 -32.82 -0.62
CA VAL A 348 7.70 -32.17 0.67
C VAL A 348 6.40 -31.34 0.65
N MET A 349 5.70 -31.21 -0.49
CA MET A 349 4.43 -30.46 -0.54
C MET A 349 3.22 -31.40 -0.60
N PRO A 350 2.44 -31.55 0.48
CA PRO A 350 1.19 -32.31 0.42
C PRO A 350 0.21 -31.67 -0.56
N ARG A 351 -0.38 -32.48 -1.44
CA ARG A 351 -1.26 -32.11 -2.57
C ARG A 351 -2.57 -31.40 -2.19
N THR A 352 -2.73 -31.01 -0.92
CA THR A 352 -3.95 -30.46 -0.31
C THR A 352 -3.63 -29.34 0.70
N LEU A 353 -2.69 -28.45 0.37
CA LEU A 353 -2.47 -27.24 1.16
C LEU A 353 -3.51 -26.18 0.79
N SER A 354 -4.33 -25.78 1.77
CA SER A 354 -5.11 -24.56 1.67
C SER A 354 -4.18 -23.35 1.43
N HIS A 355 -4.58 -22.38 0.60
CA HIS A 355 -3.83 -21.14 0.34
C HIS A 355 -3.25 -20.49 1.61
N VAL A 356 -4.01 -20.50 2.71
CA VAL A 356 -3.58 -19.98 4.02
C VAL A 356 -2.34 -20.72 4.54
N GLN A 357 -2.31 -22.05 4.43
CA GLN A 357 -1.17 -22.84 4.87
C GLN A 357 0.05 -22.60 3.99
N ALA A 358 -0.12 -22.44 2.67
CA ALA A 358 0.99 -22.10 1.77
C ALA A 358 1.66 -20.77 2.18
N TYR A 359 0.87 -19.72 2.44
CA TYR A 359 1.42 -18.44 2.93
C TYR A 359 2.04 -18.54 4.33
N HIS A 360 1.47 -19.39 5.20
CA HIS A 360 2.04 -19.65 6.50
C HIS A 360 3.44 -20.28 6.39
N ASP A 361 3.56 -21.33 5.58
CA ASP A 361 4.82 -22.03 5.32
C ASP A 361 5.84 -21.09 4.68
N MET A 362 5.41 -20.24 3.74
CA MET A 362 6.27 -19.22 3.15
C MET A 362 6.79 -18.24 4.19
N ALA A 363 5.92 -17.70 5.05
CA ALA A 363 6.36 -16.80 6.12
C ALA A 363 7.35 -17.49 7.07
N VAL A 364 7.12 -18.77 7.42
CA VAL A 364 8.05 -19.56 8.24
C VAL A 364 9.40 -19.74 7.55
N ARG A 365 9.43 -20.02 6.23
CA ARG A 365 10.66 -20.10 5.43
C ARG A 365 11.42 -18.79 5.35
N LEU A 366 10.72 -17.65 5.38
CA LEU A 366 11.30 -16.31 5.51
C LEU A 366 11.77 -15.99 6.94
N GLY A 367 11.77 -16.98 7.84
CA GLY A 367 12.24 -16.90 9.21
C GLY A 367 11.18 -16.44 10.23
N HIS A 368 9.94 -16.17 9.81
CA HIS A 368 8.93 -15.63 10.72
C HIS A 368 8.44 -16.71 11.68
N SER A 369 8.39 -16.39 12.97
CA SER A 369 7.78 -17.27 13.96
C SER A 369 6.30 -17.52 13.64
N PRO A 370 5.79 -18.76 13.80
CA PRO A 370 4.38 -19.07 13.62
C PRO A 370 3.48 -18.16 14.47
N LEU A 371 2.38 -17.70 13.89
CA LEU A 371 1.32 -17.02 14.64
C LEU A 371 0.57 -18.02 15.50
N THR A 372 0.23 -17.63 16.72
CA THR A 372 -0.58 -18.46 17.63
C THR A 372 -1.85 -17.70 18.00
N GLY A 373 -2.96 -18.44 18.18
CA GLY A 373 -4.24 -17.85 18.56
C GLY A 373 -4.14 -16.95 19.78
N SER A 374 -3.30 -17.32 20.77
CA SER A 374 -3.07 -16.53 21.98
C SER A 374 -2.60 -15.09 21.73
N GLN A 375 -1.89 -14.83 20.63
CA GLN A 375 -1.39 -13.49 20.28
C GLN A 375 -2.49 -12.54 19.82
N PHE A 376 -3.60 -13.08 19.31
CA PHE A 376 -4.79 -12.32 18.90
C PHE A 376 -5.77 -12.06 20.05
N PHE A 377 -5.35 -12.31 21.29
CA PHE A 377 -6.12 -11.94 22.48
C PHE A 377 -5.31 -11.02 23.37
N TRP A 378 -5.92 -9.92 23.80
CA TRP A 378 -5.31 -9.02 24.77
C TRP A 378 -5.54 -9.51 26.20
N ARG A 379 -4.60 -9.20 27.10
CA ARG A 379 -4.65 -9.58 28.51
C ARG A 379 -5.45 -8.58 29.32
#